data_AF-A0AAV9Q376-F1
#
_entry.id   AF-A0AAV9Q376-F1
#
_cell.length_a   1.000
_cell.length_b   1.000
_cell.length_c   1.000
_cell.angle_alpha   90.00
_cell.angle_beta   90.00
_cell.angle_gamma   90.00
#
_symmetry.space_group_name_H-M   'P 1'
#
loop_
_entity.id
_entity.type
_entity.pdbx_description
1 polymer ?
#
loop_
_entity_poly.entity_id
_entity_poly.type
_entity_poly.pdbx_seq_one_letter_code
_entity_poly.pdbx_strand_id
1 'polypeptide(L)'
;MANNRDDTNAILDTHTELDPSQHDNISHPPQSYTYYHAGPLFTLAELHTNTLLSQAIQRKSRGKFIPILPQDLEQRDLSPQSIRDEDLRALLACDLAMFTYDGAELDAGTVVEYMVSKMADIPAVILRSDFRGAGDQGGKGDSWNLMSSCWPRTVGISVDAMFEYKSSLSRSIGTEGNGTNPGENMVEEIAQKVLDGFERVLKEPPRLPKELRESVYHWLALMPGFKNGGDQQNAELLAKLCSDKQAKGLLTDHTGSHHIRKLRCVRRLAARVK
;
A
#
# COMPACT_ATOMS: atom_id res chain seq x y z
N MET A 1 -34.27 -26.40 -7.03
CA MET A 1 -34.67 -24.99 -7.20
C MET A 1 -34.74 -24.43 -5.79
N ALA A 2 -33.96 -23.44 -5.35
CA ALA A 2 -33.53 -22.22 -6.01
C ALA A 2 -32.05 -21.85 -5.72
N ASN A 3 -31.63 -20.78 -6.38
CA ASN A 3 -30.27 -20.35 -6.73
C ASN A 3 -29.41 -19.79 -5.58
N ASN A 4 -28.10 -20.06 -5.71
CA ASN A 4 -26.98 -19.20 -5.30
C ASN A 4 -26.98 -17.86 -6.05
N ARG A 5 -26.61 -16.77 -5.36
CA ARG A 5 -26.15 -15.41 -5.76
C ARG A 5 -26.54 -14.51 -4.58
N ASP A 6 -25.75 -13.63 -3.97
CA ASP A 6 -24.51 -12.91 -4.26
C ASP A 6 -24.02 -12.42 -2.87
N ASP A 7 -22.88 -12.88 -2.35
CA ASP A 7 -22.35 -12.42 -1.04
C ASP A 7 -20.99 -11.72 -1.18
N THR A 8 -20.48 -11.57 -2.41
CA THR A 8 -19.17 -10.95 -2.68
C THR A 8 -19.24 -9.43 -2.87
N ASN A 9 -20.44 -8.84 -2.97
CA ASN A 9 -20.62 -7.40 -3.13
C ASN A 9 -20.77 -6.62 -1.81
N ALA A 10 -21.06 -7.29 -0.69
CA ALA A 10 -21.37 -6.59 0.56
C ALA A 10 -20.16 -5.94 1.27
N ILE A 11 -18.92 -6.25 0.84
CA ILE A 11 -17.69 -5.77 1.47
C ILE A 11 -17.26 -4.38 0.91
N LEU A 12 -17.82 -3.95 -0.22
CA LEU A 12 -17.51 -2.66 -0.86
C LEU A 12 -18.37 -1.49 -0.34
N ASP A 13 -19.34 -1.75 0.53
CA ASP A 13 -20.37 -0.78 0.89
C ASP A 13 -20.01 0.11 2.10
N THR A 14 -18.91 -0.12 2.82
CA THR A 14 -18.65 0.64 4.06
C THR A 14 -18.05 2.04 3.86
N HIS A 15 -17.64 2.45 2.65
CA HIS A 15 -17.18 3.84 2.40
C HIS A 15 -17.51 4.41 1.00
N THR A 16 -18.53 3.86 0.33
CA THR A 16 -18.82 4.18 -1.09
C THR A 16 -20.15 4.91 -1.25
N GLU A 17 -20.33 6.07 -0.62
CA GLU A 17 -21.38 7.01 -1.06
C GLU A 17 -20.72 8.17 -1.81
N LEU A 18 -20.57 7.99 -3.13
CA LEU A 18 -20.36 9.11 -4.04
C LEU A 18 -21.72 9.78 -4.28
N ASP A 19 -21.73 11.11 -4.19
CA ASP A 19 -22.89 11.96 -4.47
C ASP A 19 -23.46 11.66 -5.88
N PRO A 20 -24.75 11.26 -6.01
CA PRO A 20 -25.39 10.93 -7.28
C PRO A 20 -25.38 12.08 -8.31
N SER A 21 -25.12 13.31 -7.89
CA SER A 21 -25.11 14.49 -8.76
C SER A 21 -23.85 14.66 -9.62
N GLN A 22 -22.84 13.79 -9.48
CA GLN A 22 -21.58 13.87 -10.25
C GLN A 22 -21.50 12.94 -11.47
N HIS A 23 -22.60 12.27 -11.85
CA HIS A 23 -22.68 11.39 -13.02
C HIS A 23 -22.82 12.16 -14.35
N ASP A 24 -21.94 13.12 -14.63
CA ASP A 24 -21.83 13.73 -15.95
C ASP A 24 -20.65 13.15 -16.74
N ASN A 25 -20.99 12.37 -17.79
CA ASN A 25 -20.19 12.06 -18.97
C ASN A 25 -18.69 11.79 -18.79
N ILE A 26 -18.33 10.64 -18.20
CA ILE A 26 -16.98 10.08 -18.35
C ILE A 26 -17.07 8.78 -19.18
N SER A 27 -16.60 8.84 -20.43
CA SER A 27 -16.65 7.73 -21.40
C SER A 27 -15.93 6.45 -20.94
N HIS A 28 -15.06 6.55 -19.92
CA HIS A 28 -14.51 5.45 -19.15
C HIS A 28 -14.23 5.97 -17.73
N PRO A 29 -14.77 5.38 -16.65
CA PRO A 29 -14.41 5.81 -15.31
C PRO A 29 -12.88 5.75 -15.13
N PRO A 30 -12.27 6.74 -14.45
CA PRO A 30 -10.82 6.72 -14.22
C PRO A 30 -10.42 5.42 -13.52
N GLN A 31 -9.29 4.84 -13.92
CA GLN A 31 -8.78 3.62 -13.30
C GLN A 31 -8.53 3.89 -11.81
N SER A 32 -9.32 3.22 -10.96
CA SER A 32 -9.12 3.20 -9.50
C SER A 32 -8.21 2.05 -9.11
N TYR A 33 -7.55 2.21 -7.96
CA TYR A 33 -6.64 1.23 -7.38
C TYR A 33 -6.98 1.01 -5.90
N THR A 34 -7.09 -0.24 -5.49
CA THR A 34 -7.15 -0.59 -4.06
C THR A 34 -5.75 -0.62 -3.46
N TYR A 35 -5.57 -0.09 -2.26
CA TYR A 35 -4.31 -0.20 -1.55
C TYR A 35 -4.49 -0.76 -0.15
N TYR A 36 -3.64 -1.72 0.22
CA TYR A 36 -3.58 -2.24 1.57
C TYR A 36 -2.82 -1.26 2.46
N HIS A 37 -3.45 -0.78 3.54
CA HIS A 37 -2.81 0.14 4.48
C HIS A 37 -2.36 -0.64 5.72
N ALA A 38 -1.11 -1.08 5.67
CA ALA A 38 -0.44 -1.76 6.76
C ALA A 38 0.20 -0.77 7.74
N GLY A 39 0.04 -1.04 9.02
CA GLY A 39 0.65 -0.27 10.10
C GLY A 39 0.21 -0.81 11.45
N PRO A 40 0.80 -0.31 12.55
CA PRO A 40 0.29 -0.61 13.89
C PRO A 40 -1.21 -0.25 13.99
N LEU A 41 -1.97 -1.02 14.78
CA LEU A 41 -3.43 -0.90 14.88
C LEU A 41 -3.97 -1.27 16.27
N PHE A 42 -3.14 -1.13 17.30
CA PHE A 42 -3.45 -1.56 18.67
C PHE A 42 -3.72 -0.41 19.63
N THR A 43 -3.31 0.82 19.29
CA THR A 43 -3.55 2.01 20.11
C THR A 43 -4.57 2.96 19.48
N LEU A 44 -5.15 3.83 20.31
CA LEU A 44 -6.05 4.88 19.84
C LEU A 44 -5.39 5.76 18.77
N ALA A 45 -4.13 6.15 18.99
CA ALA A 45 -3.40 7.00 18.05
C ALA A 45 -3.20 6.29 16.70
N GLU A 46 -2.89 5.00 16.72
CA GLU A 46 -2.67 4.18 15.53
C GLU A 46 -3.96 4.01 14.72
N LEU A 47 -5.02 3.49 15.34
CA LEU A 47 -6.31 3.28 14.69
C LEU A 47 -6.85 4.60 14.09
N HIS A 48 -6.79 5.67 14.87
CA HIS A 48 -7.27 6.99 14.43
C HIS A 48 -6.45 7.55 13.27
N THR A 49 -5.12 7.41 13.31
CA THR A 49 -4.23 7.86 12.24
C THR A 49 -4.47 7.07 10.95
N ASN A 50 -4.58 5.74 11.05
CA ASN A 50 -4.84 4.88 9.91
C ASN A 50 -6.15 5.27 9.20
N THR A 51 -7.23 5.48 9.96
CA THR A 51 -8.53 5.89 9.41
C THR A 51 -8.49 7.29 8.78
N LEU A 52 -7.98 8.29 9.50
CA LEU A 52 -7.98 9.68 8.99
C LEU A 52 -7.08 9.84 7.76
N LEU A 53 -5.90 9.23 7.76
CA LEU A 53 -5.00 9.28 6.62
C LEU A 53 -5.62 8.59 5.40
N SER A 54 -6.22 7.42 5.58
CA SER A 54 -6.92 6.70 4.51
C SER A 54 -8.06 7.52 3.89
N GLN A 55 -8.88 8.16 4.73
CA GLN A 55 -9.97 9.03 4.29
C GLN A 55 -9.44 10.25 3.53
N ALA A 56 -8.36 10.88 4.01
CA ALA A 56 -7.74 12.02 3.35
C ALA A 56 -7.17 11.63 1.98
N ILE A 57 -6.49 10.49 1.86
CA ILE A 57 -5.97 9.94 0.60
C ILE A 57 -7.11 9.70 -0.39
N GLN A 58 -8.18 9.02 0.03
CA GLN A 58 -9.31 8.70 -0.83
C GLN A 58 -10.03 9.96 -1.32
N ARG A 59 -10.30 10.91 -0.43
CA ARG A 59 -10.93 12.20 -0.75
C ARG A 59 -10.06 13.04 -1.69
N LYS A 60 -8.77 13.23 -1.37
CA LYS A 60 -7.85 14.04 -2.19
C LYS A 60 -7.62 13.43 -3.57
N SER A 61 -7.62 12.10 -3.67
CA SER A 61 -7.49 11.39 -4.94
C SER A 61 -8.80 11.27 -5.73
N ARG A 62 -9.92 11.79 -5.19
CA ARG A 62 -11.26 11.67 -5.78
C ARG A 62 -11.62 10.21 -6.10
N GLY A 63 -11.33 9.30 -5.17
CA GLY A 63 -11.62 7.88 -5.30
C GLY A 63 -10.66 7.10 -6.20
N LYS A 64 -9.58 7.71 -6.72
CA LYS A 64 -8.57 6.97 -7.48
C LYS A 64 -7.83 5.94 -6.61
N PHE A 65 -7.59 6.23 -5.34
CA PHE A 65 -6.96 5.31 -4.39
C PHE A 65 -7.93 4.95 -3.27
N ILE A 66 -8.28 3.67 -3.19
CA ILE A 66 -9.30 3.14 -2.27
C ILE A 66 -8.59 2.33 -1.18
N PRO A 67 -8.67 2.74 0.10
CA PRO A 67 -8.02 2.04 1.21
C PRO A 67 -8.69 0.71 1.50
N ILE A 68 -7.88 -0.28 1.83
CA ILE A 68 -8.28 -1.51 2.53
C ILE A 68 -7.49 -1.54 3.84
N LEU A 69 -8.20 -1.38 4.96
CA LEU A 69 -7.63 -1.32 6.30
C LEU A 69 -7.81 -2.66 7.01
N PRO A 70 -6.75 -3.26 7.59
CA PRO A 70 -6.85 -4.53 8.32
C PRO A 70 -7.86 -4.48 9.47
N GLN A 71 -7.92 -3.34 10.16
CA GLN A 71 -8.83 -3.11 11.28
C GLN A 71 -10.32 -3.06 10.90
N ASP A 72 -10.64 -2.92 9.61
CA ASP A 72 -12.01 -2.86 9.10
C ASP A 72 -12.48 -4.21 8.53
N LEU A 73 -11.59 -5.19 8.41
CA LEU A 73 -11.90 -6.51 7.86
C LEU A 73 -12.82 -7.29 8.83
N GLU A 74 -13.90 -7.88 8.29
CA GLU A 74 -14.81 -8.70 9.09
C GLU A 74 -14.12 -10.00 9.53
N GLN A 75 -13.75 -10.08 10.80
CA GLN A 75 -13.15 -11.28 11.37
C GLN A 75 -14.23 -12.24 11.89
N ARG A 76 -14.62 -13.23 11.06
CA ARG A 76 -15.56 -14.29 11.47
C ARG A 76 -14.93 -15.34 12.39
N ASP A 77 -13.61 -15.49 12.33
CA ASP A 77 -12.81 -16.40 13.16
C ASP A 77 -11.63 -15.63 13.74
N LEU A 78 -11.58 -15.53 15.07
CA LEU A 78 -10.56 -14.77 15.82
C LEU A 78 -9.31 -15.59 16.15
N SER A 79 -9.14 -16.78 15.57
CA SER A 79 -7.89 -17.53 15.72
C SER A 79 -6.73 -16.81 15.01
N PRO A 80 -5.51 -16.79 15.59
CA PRO A 80 -4.37 -16.05 15.02
C PRO A 80 -4.07 -16.40 13.56
N GLN A 81 -4.20 -17.67 13.19
CA GLN A 81 -4.00 -18.10 11.80
C GLN A 81 -5.06 -17.52 10.86
N SER A 82 -6.33 -17.47 11.28
CA SER A 82 -7.41 -16.95 10.43
C SER A 82 -7.30 -15.46 10.22
N ILE A 83 -6.91 -14.70 11.26
CA ILE A 83 -6.63 -13.26 11.16
C ILE A 83 -5.49 -13.02 10.16
N ARG A 84 -4.35 -13.69 10.35
CA ARG A 84 -3.21 -13.63 9.42
C ARG A 84 -3.62 -13.98 7.99
N ASP A 85 -4.41 -15.04 7.82
CA ASP A 85 -4.81 -15.51 6.50
C ASP A 85 -5.71 -14.50 5.78
N GLU A 86 -6.60 -13.82 6.52
CA GLU A 86 -7.45 -12.75 5.99
C GLU A 86 -6.60 -11.54 5.58
N ASP A 87 -5.66 -11.11 6.44
CA ASP A 87 -4.76 -10.00 6.16
C ASP A 87 -3.88 -10.25 4.93
N LEU A 88 -3.29 -11.44 4.81
CA LEU A 88 -2.49 -11.82 3.65
C LEU A 88 -3.33 -11.89 2.37
N ARG A 89 -4.57 -12.38 2.44
CA ARG A 89 -5.48 -12.39 1.27
C ARG A 89 -5.85 -10.97 0.85
N ALA A 90 -6.19 -10.10 1.81
CA ALA A 90 -6.53 -8.71 1.55
C ALA A 90 -5.34 -7.97 0.91
N LEU A 91 -4.13 -8.14 1.46
CA LEU A 91 -2.89 -7.60 0.90
C LEU A 91 -2.67 -8.06 -0.55
N LEU A 92 -2.75 -9.37 -0.80
CA LEU A 92 -2.51 -9.94 -2.13
C LEU A 92 -3.58 -9.51 -3.15
N ALA A 93 -4.81 -9.26 -2.70
CA ALA A 93 -5.90 -8.76 -3.55
C ALA A 93 -5.70 -7.28 -3.94
N CYS A 94 -5.10 -6.46 -3.08
CA CYS A 94 -4.89 -5.03 -3.34
C CYS A 94 -3.92 -4.74 -4.49
N ASP A 95 -4.17 -3.67 -5.23
CA ASP A 95 -3.37 -3.27 -6.41
C ASP A 95 -1.98 -2.73 -6.04
N LEU A 96 -1.89 -2.07 -4.88
CA LEU A 96 -0.66 -1.56 -4.28
C LEU A 96 -0.76 -1.65 -2.74
N ALA A 97 0.27 -1.22 -2.03
CA ALA A 97 0.25 -1.20 -0.57
C ALA A 97 0.98 0.03 0.01
N MET A 98 0.57 0.43 1.21
CA MET A 98 1.25 1.42 2.03
C MET A 98 1.62 0.79 3.36
N PHE A 99 2.83 1.02 3.84
CA PHE A 99 3.37 0.49 5.10
C PHE A 99 3.82 1.63 6.00
N THR A 100 3.26 1.74 7.20
CA THR A 100 3.63 2.76 8.20
C THR A 100 4.80 2.26 9.05
N TYR A 101 5.96 2.86 8.86
CA TYR A 101 7.24 2.52 9.51
C TYR A 101 7.61 3.56 10.57
N ASP A 102 6.68 3.84 11.48
CA ASP A 102 6.89 4.76 12.59
C ASP A 102 7.45 4.08 13.84
N GLY A 103 8.12 4.88 14.67
CA GLY A 103 8.73 4.41 15.91
C GLY A 103 10.22 4.07 15.78
N ALA A 104 10.78 3.61 16.91
CA ALA A 104 12.17 3.16 16.98
C ALA A 104 12.34 1.72 16.46
N GLU A 105 11.38 0.86 16.81
CA GLU A 105 11.25 -0.50 16.29
C GLU A 105 10.05 -0.56 15.35
N LEU A 106 10.19 -1.31 14.26
CA LEU A 106 9.10 -1.50 13.32
C LEU A 106 8.11 -2.51 13.89
N ASP A 107 6.82 -2.30 13.60
CA ASP A 107 5.83 -3.33 13.85
C ASP A 107 6.13 -4.58 13.01
N ALA A 108 6.25 -5.72 13.68
CA ALA A 108 6.67 -6.96 13.05
C ALA A 108 5.62 -7.48 12.05
N GLY A 109 4.33 -7.26 12.31
CA GLY A 109 3.25 -7.62 11.38
C GLY A 109 3.37 -6.87 10.06
N THR A 110 3.49 -5.55 10.17
CA THR A 110 3.71 -4.63 9.04
C THR A 110 4.95 -5.00 8.22
N VAL A 111 6.05 -5.42 8.87
CA VAL A 111 7.26 -5.88 8.16
C VAL A 111 7.00 -7.19 7.41
N VAL A 112 6.30 -8.16 8.00
CA VAL A 112 5.94 -9.42 7.33
C VAL A 112 5.06 -9.15 6.11
N GLU A 113 4.04 -8.31 6.25
CA GLU A 113 3.16 -7.89 5.16
C GLU A 113 3.95 -7.19 4.05
N TYR A 114 4.86 -6.28 4.40
CA TYR A 114 5.74 -5.64 3.42
C TYR A 114 6.54 -6.68 2.63
N MET A 115 7.12 -7.66 3.31
CA MET A 115 7.89 -8.72 2.65
C MET A 115 7.03 -9.59 1.74
N VAL A 116 5.82 -9.98 2.17
CA VAL A 116 4.87 -10.73 1.32
C VAL A 116 4.48 -9.90 0.08
N SER A 117 4.27 -8.59 0.24
CA SER A 117 3.99 -7.70 -0.89
C SER A 117 5.14 -7.70 -1.91
N LYS A 118 6.40 -7.76 -1.46
CA LYS A 118 7.56 -7.84 -2.34
C LYS A 118 7.66 -9.19 -3.05
N MET A 119 7.29 -10.29 -2.36
CA MET A 119 7.22 -11.62 -2.98
C MET A 119 6.18 -11.68 -4.10
N ALA A 120 5.11 -10.89 -4.00
CA ALA A 120 4.05 -10.76 -5.01
C ALA A 120 4.32 -9.64 -6.04
N ASP A 121 5.47 -8.96 -5.98
CA ASP A 121 5.83 -7.81 -6.82
C ASP A 121 4.77 -6.68 -6.78
N ILE A 122 4.11 -6.50 -5.64
CA ILE A 122 3.13 -5.44 -5.40
C ILE A 122 3.86 -4.11 -5.22
N PRO A 123 3.52 -3.05 -5.98
CA PRO A 123 4.09 -1.73 -5.78
C PRO A 123 3.73 -1.19 -4.39
N ALA A 124 4.72 -0.61 -3.69
CA ALA A 124 4.57 -0.21 -2.30
C ALA A 124 5.02 1.23 -2.03
N VAL A 125 4.39 1.88 -1.07
CA VAL A 125 4.89 3.08 -0.39
C VAL A 125 5.22 2.73 1.05
N ILE A 126 6.37 3.16 1.53
CA ILE A 126 6.68 3.16 2.96
C ILE A 126 6.52 4.59 3.45
N LEU A 127 5.63 4.80 4.42
CA LEU A 127 5.46 6.08 5.09
C LEU A 127 6.14 6.03 6.46
N ARG A 128 6.97 7.02 6.75
CA ARG A 128 7.52 7.26 8.08
C ARG A 128 7.29 8.73 8.43
N SER A 129 6.50 8.98 9.45
CA SER A 129 6.13 10.32 9.96
C SER A 129 6.99 10.78 11.15
N ASP A 130 7.75 9.88 11.76
CA ASP A 130 8.69 10.23 12.81
C ASP A 130 10.08 10.61 12.21
N PHE A 131 10.60 11.77 12.62
CA PHE A 131 11.82 12.37 12.07
C PHE A 131 13.10 11.80 12.69
N ARG A 132 12.98 11.04 13.79
CA ARG A 132 14.13 10.48 14.48
C ARG A 132 14.79 9.42 13.61
N GLY A 133 16.11 9.30 13.70
CA GLY A 133 16.81 8.16 13.12
C GLY A 133 16.39 6.87 13.83
N ALA A 134 16.20 5.80 13.06
CA ALA A 134 16.02 4.45 13.57
C ALA A 134 16.76 3.45 12.67
N GLY A 135 16.81 2.19 13.10
CA GLY A 135 17.55 1.13 12.41
C GLY A 135 19.07 1.27 12.49
N ASP A 136 19.75 0.60 11.57
CA ASP A 136 21.20 0.32 11.59
C ASP A 136 21.97 1.00 10.44
N GLN A 137 21.34 1.97 9.76
CA GLN A 137 21.90 2.64 8.59
C GLN A 137 22.74 3.90 8.89
N GLY A 138 22.90 4.26 10.17
CA GLY A 138 23.82 5.32 10.63
C GLY A 138 23.62 6.69 9.95
N GLY A 139 22.38 7.03 9.60
CA GLY A 139 22.02 8.29 8.91
C GLY A 139 22.46 8.38 7.44
N LYS A 140 22.98 7.28 6.86
CA LYS A 140 23.43 7.22 5.45
C LYS A 140 22.38 6.67 4.49
N GLY A 141 21.30 6.13 5.02
CA GLY A 141 20.21 5.50 4.27
C GLY A 141 18.88 5.79 4.92
N ASP A 142 17.94 4.87 4.75
CA ASP A 142 16.61 5.02 5.30
C ASP A 142 16.62 4.98 6.84
N SER A 143 15.65 5.64 7.48
CA SER A 143 15.56 5.72 8.95
C SER A 143 14.80 4.54 9.55
N TRP A 144 15.08 3.34 9.05
CA TRP A 144 14.56 2.06 9.51
C TRP A 144 15.59 0.94 9.24
N ASN A 145 15.27 -0.29 9.63
CA ASN A 145 16.17 -1.44 9.47
C ASN A 145 16.61 -1.62 8.00
N LEU A 146 17.91 -1.82 7.76
CA LEU A 146 18.47 -1.91 6.40
C LEU A 146 17.87 -3.05 5.57
N MET A 147 17.36 -4.11 6.21
CA MET A 147 16.79 -5.28 5.53
C MET A 147 15.48 -4.96 4.81
N SER A 148 14.78 -3.89 5.20
CA SER A 148 13.57 -3.42 4.50
C SER A 148 13.85 -2.38 3.41
N SER A 149 15.11 -2.01 3.21
CA SER A 149 15.52 -0.95 2.27
C SER A 149 15.90 -1.52 0.89
N CYS A 150 15.94 -0.66 -0.13
CA CYS A 150 16.40 -1.00 -1.49
C CYS A 150 15.60 -2.08 -2.25
N TRP A 151 14.41 -2.45 -1.77
CA TRP A 151 13.52 -3.31 -2.54
C TRP A 151 12.92 -2.56 -3.73
N PRO A 152 12.76 -3.22 -4.89
CA PRO A 152 12.22 -2.59 -6.08
C PRO A 152 10.72 -2.29 -5.93
N ARG A 153 10.22 -1.33 -6.71
CA ARG A 153 8.82 -0.90 -6.66
C ARG A 153 8.40 -0.52 -5.24
N THR A 154 9.28 0.22 -4.59
CA THR A 154 9.05 0.78 -3.26
C THR A 154 9.48 2.25 -3.27
N VAL A 155 8.56 3.13 -2.87
CA VAL A 155 8.85 4.55 -2.63
C VAL A 155 8.82 4.81 -1.13
N GLY A 156 9.96 5.18 -0.55
CA GLY A 156 10.03 5.66 0.83
C GLY A 156 9.66 7.14 0.92
N ILE A 157 8.81 7.47 1.89
CA ILE A 157 8.39 8.83 2.23
C ILE A 157 8.71 9.04 3.70
N SER A 158 9.61 9.97 3.98
CA SER A 158 9.88 10.44 5.33
C SER A 158 9.32 11.84 5.52
N VAL A 159 8.54 12.02 6.57
CA VAL A 159 7.94 13.30 6.97
C VAL A 159 8.33 13.58 8.40
N ASP A 160 8.59 14.84 8.73
CA ASP A 160 8.69 15.28 10.12
C ASP A 160 7.30 15.73 10.58
N ALA A 161 6.53 14.83 11.22
CA ALA A 161 5.18 15.14 11.68
C ALA A 161 5.14 16.31 12.68
N MET A 162 6.19 16.49 13.49
CA MET A 162 6.25 17.62 14.44
C MET A 162 6.39 18.95 13.71
N PHE A 163 7.21 18.98 12.66
CA PHE A 163 7.33 20.16 11.79
C PHE A 163 6.01 20.46 11.07
N GLU A 164 5.35 19.45 10.49
CA GLU A 164 4.08 19.63 9.79
C GLU A 164 2.96 20.10 10.73
N TYR A 165 2.92 19.56 11.95
CA TYR A 165 1.99 20.00 12.99
C TYR A 165 2.22 21.46 13.38
N LYS A 166 3.47 21.86 13.67
CA LYS A 166 3.81 23.25 14.05
C LYS A 166 3.52 24.23 12.92
N SER A 167 3.80 23.84 11.68
CA SER A 167 3.49 24.63 10.48
C SER A 167 1.99 24.82 10.34
N SER A 168 1.20 23.78 10.58
CA SER A 168 -0.26 23.82 10.55
C SER A 168 -0.85 24.65 11.70
N LEU A 169 -0.28 24.55 12.90
CA LEU A 169 -0.67 25.35 14.07
C LEU A 169 -0.38 26.85 13.85
N SER A 170 0.75 27.19 13.24
CA SER A 170 1.10 28.58 12.96
C SER A 170 0.16 29.20 11.92
N ARG A 171 -0.27 28.41 10.92
CA ARG A 171 -1.26 28.83 9.92
C ARG A 171 -2.65 29.07 10.55
N SER A 172 -3.07 28.25 11.51
CA SER A 172 -4.40 28.35 12.12
C SER A 172 -4.55 29.50 13.10
N ILE A 173 -3.46 29.95 13.75
CA ILE A 173 -3.47 31.09 14.69
C ILE A 173 -3.67 32.44 13.95
N GLY A 174 -3.34 32.52 12.65
CA GLY A 174 -3.45 33.76 11.85
C GLY A 174 -4.81 34.03 11.20
N THR A 175 -5.74 33.07 11.25
CA THR A 175 -7.08 33.18 10.62
C THR A 175 -8.16 33.30 11.69
N GLU A 176 -8.60 34.53 11.99
CA GLU A 176 -9.81 34.77 12.76
C GLU A 176 -11.03 34.27 11.95
N GLY A 177 -11.75 33.26 12.45
CA GLY A 177 -13.14 33.03 12.04
C GLY A 177 -13.53 31.67 11.44
N ASN A 178 -12.62 30.72 11.24
CA ASN A 178 -13.03 29.32 10.98
C ASN A 178 -11.88 28.38 11.37
N GLY A 179 -11.99 27.78 12.56
CA GLY A 179 -10.89 27.05 13.21
C GLY A 179 -10.44 25.83 12.41
N THR A 180 -9.40 25.98 11.58
CA THR A 180 -8.74 24.84 10.96
C THR A 180 -8.01 24.04 12.04
N ASN A 181 -8.34 22.75 12.17
CA ASN A 181 -7.69 21.84 13.09
C ASN A 181 -6.26 21.54 12.57
N PRO A 182 -5.19 21.89 13.31
CA PRO A 182 -3.82 21.69 12.84
C PRO A 182 -3.48 20.20 12.62
N GLY A 183 -4.15 19.29 13.33
CA GLY A 183 -4.00 17.85 13.11
C GLY A 183 -4.59 17.41 11.77
N GLU A 184 -5.78 17.89 11.41
CA GLU A 184 -6.40 17.60 10.10
C GLU A 184 -5.54 18.15 8.95
N ASN A 185 -5.08 19.40 9.06
CA ASN A 185 -4.18 19.98 8.05
C ASN A 185 -2.90 19.17 7.88
N MET A 186 -2.29 18.69 8.98
CA MET A 186 -1.11 17.82 8.90
C MET A 186 -1.44 16.52 8.16
N VAL A 187 -2.58 15.90 8.44
CA VAL A 187 -3.03 14.68 7.74
C VAL A 187 -3.21 14.96 6.24
N GLU A 188 -3.77 16.11 5.84
CA GLU A 188 -3.90 16.49 4.42
C GLU A 188 -2.55 16.58 3.70
N GLU A 189 -1.56 17.22 4.33
CA GLU A 189 -0.22 17.38 3.75
C GLU A 189 0.49 16.02 3.60
N ILE A 190 0.38 15.15 4.62
CA ILE A 190 0.94 13.79 4.58
C ILE A 190 0.23 12.95 3.51
N ALA A 191 -1.10 13.02 3.44
CA ALA A 191 -1.89 12.34 2.42
C ALA A 191 -1.45 12.74 1.01
N GLN A 192 -1.16 14.03 0.77
CA GLN A 192 -0.66 14.48 -0.53
C GLN A 192 0.69 13.82 -0.87
N LYS A 193 1.62 13.73 0.08
CA LYS A 193 2.92 13.07 -0.14
C LYS A 193 2.74 11.59 -0.47
N VAL A 194 1.83 10.90 0.22
CA VAL A 194 1.50 9.50 -0.07
C VAL A 194 0.94 9.35 -1.48
N LEU A 195 0.03 10.22 -1.90
CA LEU A 195 -0.51 10.22 -3.26
C LEU A 195 0.59 10.37 -4.31
N ASP A 196 1.51 11.32 -4.12
CA ASP A 196 2.64 11.50 -5.02
C ASP A 196 3.52 10.24 -5.06
N GLY A 197 3.67 9.55 -3.92
CA GLY A 197 4.33 8.25 -3.82
C GLY A 197 3.62 7.14 -4.60
N PHE A 198 2.30 7.03 -4.49
CA PHE A 198 1.49 6.08 -5.25
C PHE A 198 1.61 6.32 -6.75
N GLU A 199 1.47 7.57 -7.20
CA GLU A 199 1.63 7.93 -8.61
C GLU A 199 3.04 7.63 -9.14
N ARG A 200 4.06 7.74 -8.28
CA ARG A 200 5.45 7.42 -8.64
C ARG A 200 5.65 5.91 -8.74
N VAL A 201 5.22 5.14 -7.74
CA VAL A 201 5.49 3.69 -7.70
C VAL A 201 4.70 2.93 -8.76
N LEU A 202 3.50 3.38 -9.12
CA LEU A 202 2.71 2.79 -10.22
C LEU A 202 3.38 2.91 -11.59
N LYS A 203 4.30 3.87 -11.77
CA LYS A 203 5.10 4.03 -12.99
C LYS A 203 6.33 3.12 -13.03
N GLU A 204 6.65 2.45 -11.91
CA GLU A 204 7.76 1.52 -11.87
C GLU A 204 7.34 0.16 -12.47
N PRO A 205 8.10 -0.35 -13.46
CA PRO A 205 7.75 -1.60 -14.11
C PRO A 205 7.83 -2.78 -13.13
N PRO A 206 7.00 -3.82 -13.31
CA PRO A 206 7.11 -5.06 -12.55
C PRO A 206 8.51 -5.65 -12.67
N ARG A 207 8.97 -6.26 -11.57
CA ARG A 207 10.22 -7.03 -11.53
C ARG A 207 9.99 -8.51 -11.81
N LEU A 208 8.79 -9.02 -11.55
CA LEU A 208 8.42 -10.40 -11.75
C LEU A 208 8.28 -10.70 -13.26
N PRO A 209 9.18 -11.51 -13.84
CA PRO A 209 9.14 -11.87 -15.26
C PRO A 209 7.84 -12.59 -15.59
N LYS A 210 7.34 -12.39 -16.81
CA LYS A 210 6.06 -12.96 -17.28
C LYS A 210 5.98 -14.47 -17.05
N GLU A 211 7.08 -15.17 -17.29
CA GLU A 211 7.18 -16.63 -17.21
C GLU A 211 7.08 -17.16 -15.78
N LEU A 212 7.34 -16.31 -14.77
CA LEU A 212 7.31 -16.68 -13.36
C LEU A 212 6.03 -16.25 -12.64
N ARG A 213 5.19 -15.40 -13.25
CA ARG A 213 4.02 -14.80 -12.58
C ARG A 213 3.07 -15.86 -12.05
N GLU A 214 2.63 -16.77 -12.91
CA GLU A 214 1.70 -17.84 -12.53
C GLU A 214 2.31 -18.75 -11.46
N SER A 215 3.57 -19.18 -11.62
CA SER A 215 4.22 -20.06 -10.65
C SER A 215 4.44 -19.38 -9.29
N VAL A 216 4.76 -18.10 -9.26
CA VAL A 216 4.91 -17.33 -8.01
C VAL A 216 3.56 -17.16 -7.32
N TYR A 217 2.50 -16.81 -8.06
CA TYR A 217 1.16 -16.69 -7.47
C TYR A 217 0.61 -18.04 -7.01
N HIS A 218 0.92 -19.13 -7.72
CA HIS A 218 0.64 -20.48 -7.27
C HIS A 218 1.39 -20.79 -5.97
N TRP A 219 2.68 -20.43 -5.87
CA TRP A 219 3.44 -20.61 -4.63
C TRP A 219 2.88 -19.78 -3.47
N LEU A 220 2.47 -18.54 -3.71
CA LEU A 220 1.82 -17.68 -2.71
C LEU A 220 0.47 -18.23 -2.24
N ALA A 221 -0.18 -19.10 -3.02
CA ALA A 221 -1.40 -19.79 -2.60
C ALA A 221 -1.14 -20.93 -1.62
N LEU A 222 0.06 -21.52 -1.66
CA LEU A 222 0.41 -22.72 -0.88
C LEU A 222 1.28 -22.39 0.33
N MET A 223 2.30 -21.54 0.14
CA MET A 223 3.34 -21.23 1.12
C MET A 223 2.80 -20.76 2.48
N PRO A 224 1.78 -19.88 2.56
CA PRO A 224 1.25 -19.45 3.86
C PRO A 224 0.59 -20.57 4.66
N GLY A 225 0.18 -21.67 4.01
CA GLY A 225 -0.62 -22.73 4.63
C GLY A 225 -1.96 -22.19 5.10
N PHE A 226 -2.73 -21.59 4.20
CA PHE A 226 -4.03 -21.01 4.53
C PHE A 226 -4.96 -22.06 5.15
N LYS A 227 -5.56 -21.73 6.29
CA LYS A 227 -6.48 -22.59 7.04
C LYS A 227 -7.70 -23.00 6.22
N ASN A 228 -8.24 -22.05 5.45
CA ASN A 228 -9.46 -22.22 4.67
C ASN A 228 -9.16 -22.29 3.17
N GLY A 229 -10.07 -22.94 2.43
CA GLY A 229 -10.09 -22.97 0.97
C GLY A 229 -9.32 -24.13 0.32
N GLY A 230 -8.48 -24.86 1.06
CA GLY A 230 -7.65 -25.93 0.50
C GLY A 230 -6.68 -25.48 -0.61
N ASP A 231 -5.70 -26.30 -0.93
CA ASP A 231 -4.64 -25.91 -1.87
C ASP A 231 -5.18 -25.57 -3.27
N GLN A 232 -6.15 -26.36 -3.76
CA GLN A 232 -6.73 -26.17 -5.09
C GLN A 232 -7.49 -24.85 -5.23
N GLN A 233 -8.42 -24.55 -4.31
CA GLN A 233 -9.22 -23.32 -4.42
C GLN A 233 -8.37 -22.08 -4.12
N ASN A 234 -7.34 -22.18 -3.27
CA ASN A 234 -6.39 -21.10 -3.08
C ASN A 234 -5.56 -20.86 -4.35
N ALA A 235 -5.08 -21.92 -5.01
CA ALA A 235 -4.36 -21.79 -6.27
C ALA A 235 -5.20 -21.12 -7.36
N GLU A 236 -6.48 -21.47 -7.48
CA GLU A 236 -7.43 -20.85 -8.42
C GLU A 236 -7.66 -19.37 -8.10
N LEU A 237 -7.84 -19.03 -6.82
CA LEU A 237 -7.99 -17.65 -6.35
C LEU A 237 -6.77 -16.80 -6.73
N LEU A 238 -5.57 -17.25 -6.39
CA LEU A 238 -4.35 -16.47 -6.65
C LEU A 238 -3.99 -16.44 -8.13
N ALA A 239 -4.30 -17.48 -8.91
CA ALA A 239 -4.19 -17.45 -10.37
C ALA A 239 -5.11 -16.38 -10.99
N LYS A 240 -6.33 -16.25 -10.47
CA LYS A 240 -7.25 -15.17 -10.86
C LYS A 240 -6.67 -13.80 -10.50
N LEU A 241 -6.18 -13.61 -9.27
CA LEU A 241 -5.57 -12.34 -8.85
C LEU A 241 -4.36 -11.95 -9.73
N CYS A 242 -3.51 -12.93 -10.09
CA CYS A 242 -2.42 -12.72 -11.02
C CYS A 242 -2.91 -12.23 -12.39
N SER A 243 -3.96 -12.86 -12.92
CA SER A 243 -4.58 -12.48 -14.19
C SER A 243 -5.18 -11.07 -14.16
N ASP A 244 -5.91 -10.74 -13.09
CA ASP A 244 -6.54 -9.43 -12.91
C ASP A 244 -5.48 -8.32 -12.81
N LYS A 245 -4.39 -8.54 -12.08
CA LYS A 245 -3.27 -7.59 -11.98
C LYS A 245 -2.54 -7.40 -13.31
N GLN A 246 -2.42 -8.44 -14.12
CA GLN A 246 -1.90 -8.32 -15.49
C GLN A 246 -2.87 -7.51 -16.36
N ALA A 247 -4.18 -7.75 -16.29
CA ALA A 247 -5.17 -6.98 -17.04
C ALA A 247 -5.16 -5.48 -16.66
N LYS A 248 -4.93 -5.16 -15.38
CA LYS A 248 -4.78 -3.78 -14.88
C LYS A 248 -3.43 -3.13 -15.21
N GLY A 249 -2.49 -3.85 -15.80
CA GLY A 249 -1.16 -3.37 -16.13
C GLY A 249 -0.13 -3.41 -14.99
N LEU A 250 -0.52 -3.84 -13.78
CA LEU A 250 0.32 -3.85 -12.58
C LEU A 250 1.44 -4.88 -12.62
N LEU A 251 1.24 -5.94 -13.41
CA LEU A 251 2.19 -7.00 -13.72
C LEU A 251 2.39 -7.13 -15.24
N THR A 252 2.34 -6.04 -16.00
CA THR A 252 2.65 -6.08 -17.45
C THR A 252 4.00 -5.47 -17.74
N ASP A 253 4.73 -6.10 -18.66
CA ASP A 253 5.95 -5.50 -19.18
C ASP A 253 5.54 -4.30 -20.03
N HIS A 254 6.01 -3.11 -19.69
CA HIS A 254 6.00 -2.00 -20.63
C HIS A 254 6.90 -2.41 -21.80
N THR A 255 6.28 -2.93 -22.86
CA THR A 255 6.92 -3.28 -24.13
C THR A 255 7.33 -2.00 -24.83
N GLY A 256 8.36 -1.35 -24.30
CA GLY A 256 8.89 -0.10 -24.84
C GLY A 256 9.88 0.57 -23.90
N SER A 257 11.17 0.54 -24.29
CA SER A 257 12.16 1.58 -23.98
C SER A 257 13.20 1.40 -22.85
N HIS A 258 13.42 0.20 -22.27
CA HIS A 258 14.46 0.06 -21.21
C HIS A 258 15.57 -0.98 -21.40
N HIS A 259 15.78 -1.49 -22.61
CA HIS A 259 16.97 -2.30 -22.93
C HIS A 259 18.32 -1.55 -22.83
N ILE A 260 18.34 -0.26 -22.45
CA ILE A 260 19.56 0.58 -22.47
C ILE A 260 20.05 1.05 -21.08
N ARG A 261 19.30 0.87 -19.97
CA ARG A 261 19.72 1.44 -18.66
C ARG A 261 20.45 0.51 -17.69
N LYS A 262 20.40 -0.82 -17.86
CA LYS A 262 21.09 -1.77 -16.95
C LYS A 262 22.64 -1.77 -17.05
N LEU A 263 23.24 -1.15 -18.08
CA LEU A 263 24.70 -1.05 -18.21
C LEU A 263 25.36 0.13 -17.48
N ARG A 264 24.59 1.09 -16.92
CA ARG A 264 25.18 2.25 -16.23
C ARG A 264 25.49 2.05 -14.75
N CYS A 265 24.84 1.10 -14.07
CA CYS A 265 25.10 0.83 -12.65
C CYS A 265 26.37 -0.01 -12.44
N VAL A 266 26.60 -1.03 -13.29
CA VAL A 266 27.76 -1.92 -13.19
C VAL A 266 29.07 -1.22 -13.58
N ARG A 267 29.05 -0.23 -14.51
CA ARG A 267 30.25 0.51 -14.92
C ARG A 267 30.77 1.54 -13.89
N ARG A 268 29.96 1.96 -12.91
CA ARG A 268 30.44 2.88 -11.85
C ARG A 268 31.16 2.17 -10.71
N LEU A 269 30.94 0.86 -10.50
CA LEU A 269 31.74 0.07 -9.56
C LEU A 269 33.12 -0.32 -10.13
N ALA A 270 33.21 -0.57 -11.45
CA ALA A 270 34.49 -0.95 -12.08
C ALA A 270 35.48 0.23 -12.25
N ALA A 271 35.02 1.48 -12.13
CA ALA A 271 35.87 2.68 -12.29
C ALA A 271 36.42 3.25 -10.97
N ARG A 272 36.19 2.58 -9.82
CA ARG A 272 36.76 2.94 -8.51
C ARG A 272 37.79 1.93 -7.98
N VAL A 273 38.17 0.97 -8.80
CA VAL A 273 39.27 0.03 -8.52
C VAL A 273 40.29 0.13 -9.65
N LYS A 274 40.97 1.28 -9.72
CA LYS A 274 42.30 1.46 -10.33
C LYS A 274 42.96 2.67 -9.68
#